data_AF-A0A2D6LII1-F1
#
_entry.id   AF-A0A2D6LII1-F1
#
_cell.length_a   1.000
_cell.length_b   1.000
_cell.length_c   1.000
_cell.angle_alpha   90.00
_cell.angle_beta   90.00
_cell.angle_gamma   90.00
#
_symmetry.space_group_name_H-M   'P 1'
#
loop_
_entity.id
_entity.type
_entity.pdbx_description
1 polymer ?
#
loop_
_entity_poly.entity_id
_entity_poly.type
_entity_poly.pdbx_seq_one_letter_code
_entity_poly.pdbx_strand_id
1 'polypeptide(L)'
;MPSKLSDKEISEIEEACRELDGDIAEVSRRLARSYNTIDLYCPPDIERNGNRGGRRKPLSEGQKDEIWEVFERTGSITETARELNHPYSTVGNIVDSPEIYENSEGLEGTL
;
A
#
# COMPACT_ATOMS: atom_id res chain seq x y z
N MET A 1 35.15 11.52 2.91
CA MET A 1 34.24 11.92 1.81
C MET A 1 33.24 10.80 1.65
N PRO A 2 31.93 10.98 1.86
CA PRO A 2 30.97 9.92 1.53
C PRO A 2 31.10 9.64 0.04
N SER A 3 31.31 8.38 -0.32
CA SER A 3 31.46 7.92 -1.70
C SER A 3 30.27 8.43 -2.53
N LYS A 4 30.54 9.21 -3.57
CA LYS A 4 29.53 9.64 -4.52
C LYS A 4 28.82 8.40 -5.08
N LEU A 5 27.49 8.46 -5.16
CA LEU A 5 26.72 7.49 -5.92
C LEU A 5 27.21 7.51 -7.36
N SER A 6 27.28 6.33 -7.97
CA SER A 6 27.50 6.19 -9.40
C SER A 6 26.29 6.68 -10.18
N ASP A 7 26.51 7.11 -11.42
CA ASP A 7 25.43 7.52 -12.33
C ASP A 7 24.37 6.41 -12.53
N LYS A 8 24.80 5.15 -12.42
CA LYS A 8 23.91 4.00 -12.44
C LYS A 8 22.98 3.97 -11.22
N GLU A 9 23.53 4.14 -10.02
CA GLU A 9 22.71 4.17 -8.79
C GLU A 9 21.76 5.38 -8.76
N ILE A 10 22.17 6.51 -9.34
CA ILE A 10 21.29 7.67 -9.50
C ILE A 10 20.13 7.33 -10.45
N SER A 11 20.44 6.72 -11.60
CA SER A 11 19.42 6.32 -12.58
C SER A 11 18.40 5.33 -11.98
N GLU A 12 18.87 4.37 -11.18
CA GLU A 12 18.01 3.42 -10.46
C GLU A 12 17.08 4.11 -9.44
N ILE A 13 17.56 5.16 -8.76
CA ILE A 13 16.73 5.97 -7.85
C ILE A 13 15.66 6.73 -8.64
N GLU A 14 16.03 7.36 -9.76
CA GLU A 14 15.10 8.13 -10.58
C GLU A 14 14.00 7.25 -11.18
N GLU A 15 14.35 6.07 -11.69
CA GLU A 15 13.39 5.09 -12.21
C GLU A 15 12.45 4.60 -11.12
N ALA A 16 12.98 4.21 -9.95
CA ALA A 16 12.17 3.77 -8.82
C ALA A 16 11.23 4.87 -8.31
N CYS A 17 11.65 6.13 -8.29
CA CYS A 17 10.80 7.27 -7.94
C CYS A 17 9.61 7.43 -8.89
N ARG A 18 9.80 7.19 -10.20
CA ARG A 18 8.72 7.22 -11.19
C ARG A 18 7.77 6.04 -11.03
N GLU A 19 8.31 4.85 -10.86
CA GLU A 19 7.51 3.62 -10.68
C GLU A 19 6.64 3.68 -9.41
N LEU A 20 7.15 4.31 -8.35
CA LEU A 20 6.49 4.37 -7.04
C LEU A 20 5.79 5.70 -6.77
N ASP A 21 5.56 6.51 -7.80
CA ASP A 21 4.81 7.77 -7.73
C ASP A 21 5.30 8.69 -6.59
N GLY A 22 6.62 8.85 -6.50
CA GLY A 22 7.25 9.72 -5.51
C GLY A 22 7.18 9.22 -4.05
N ASP A 23 6.85 7.95 -3.80
CA ASP A 23 6.88 7.34 -2.46
C ASP A 23 8.33 7.08 -2.00
N ILE A 24 8.97 8.14 -1.50
CA ILE A 24 10.38 8.16 -1.07
C ILE A 24 10.68 7.06 -0.04
N ALA A 25 9.71 6.76 0.84
CA ALA A 25 9.88 5.74 1.87
C ALA A 25 9.92 4.32 1.27
N GLU A 26 9.08 4.04 0.28
CA GLU A 26 9.08 2.76 -0.43
C GLU A 26 10.32 2.60 -1.31
N VAL A 27 10.73 3.66 -2.03
CA VAL A 27 11.98 3.67 -2.81
C VAL A 27 13.19 3.40 -1.90
N SER A 28 13.24 4.04 -0.73
CA SER A 28 14.29 3.83 0.28
C SER A 28 14.37 2.37 0.74
N ARG A 29 13.22 1.72 0.99
CA ARG A 29 13.14 0.29 1.33
C ARG A 29 13.61 -0.60 0.18
N ARG A 30 13.12 -0.34 -1.04
CA ARG A 30 13.44 -1.15 -2.24
C ARG A 30 14.93 -1.11 -2.59
N LEU A 31 15.54 0.07 -2.52
CA LEU A 31 16.95 0.25 -2.89
C LEU A 31 17.91 0.10 -1.71
N ALA A 32 17.41 -0.17 -0.50
CA ALA A 32 18.18 -0.22 0.74
C ALA A 32 19.07 1.03 0.93
N ARG A 33 18.56 2.21 0.56
CA ARG A 33 19.25 3.50 0.69
C ARG A 33 18.56 4.37 1.73
N SER A 34 19.31 5.32 2.29
CA SER A 34 18.74 6.25 3.27
C SER A 34 17.66 7.12 2.64
N TYR A 35 16.63 7.47 3.41
CA TYR A 35 15.57 8.38 2.96
C TYR A 35 16.12 9.68 2.40
N ASN A 36 17.10 10.29 3.09
CA ASN A 36 17.76 11.52 2.64
C ASN A 36 18.48 11.34 1.30
N THR A 37 19.06 10.16 1.06
CA THR A 37 19.67 9.86 -0.24
C THR A 37 18.62 9.86 -1.33
N ILE A 38 17.50 9.15 -1.12
CA ILE A 38 16.43 9.12 -2.12
C ILE A 38 15.86 10.52 -2.34
N ASP A 39 15.54 11.25 -1.28
CA ASP A 39 14.95 12.60 -1.36
C ASP A 39 15.83 13.59 -2.14
N LEU A 40 17.16 13.45 -2.03
CA LEU A 40 18.13 14.29 -2.73
C LEU A 40 18.22 13.97 -4.24
N TYR A 41 18.09 12.71 -4.64
CA TYR A 41 18.26 12.27 -6.02
C TYR A 41 16.94 11.96 -6.74
N CYS A 42 15.81 12.02 -6.05
CA CYS A 42 14.50 11.87 -6.67
C CYS A 42 14.24 13.08 -7.61
N PRO A 43 13.83 12.84 -8.87
CA PRO A 43 13.58 13.90 -9.83
C PRO A 43 12.61 14.97 -9.30
N PRO A 44 12.91 16.27 -9.50
CA PRO A 44 12.09 17.35 -8.94
C PRO A 44 10.71 17.50 -9.61
N ASP A 45 10.52 16.89 -10.78
CA ASP A 45 9.26 16.80 -11.52
C ASP A 45 8.28 15.78 -10.93
N ILE A 46 8.74 14.91 -10.02
CA ILE A 46 7.90 13.93 -9.34
C ILE A 46 7.41 14.53 -8.03
N GLU A 47 6.09 14.59 -7.84
CA GLU A 47 5.51 15.03 -6.59
C GLU A 47 5.88 14.04 -5.48
N ARG A 48 6.61 14.53 -4.47
CA ARG A 48 7.03 13.68 -3.34
C ARG A 48 5.81 13.37 -2.51
N ASN A 49 5.40 12.10 -2.49
CA ASN A 49 4.40 11.63 -1.56
C ASN A 49 5.01 11.70 -0.14
N GLY A 50 4.73 12.79 0.59
CA GLY A 50 5.38 13.22 1.83
C GLY A 50 5.22 12.28 3.03
N ASN A 51 4.85 11.03 2.81
CA ASN A 51 4.79 9.99 3.82
C ASN A 51 6.21 9.63 4.28
N ARG A 52 6.70 10.34 5.30
CA ARG A 52 7.81 9.90 6.15
C ARG A 52 7.39 8.62 6.89
N GLY A 53 7.42 7.47 6.19
CA GLY A 53 7.50 6.12 6.73
C GLY A 53 6.53 5.69 7.85
N GLY A 54 5.35 6.31 7.98
CA GLY A 54 4.51 6.12 9.17
C GLY A 54 3.28 5.21 9.02
N ARG A 55 2.77 4.99 7.80
CA ARG A 55 1.55 4.21 7.60
C ARG A 55 1.79 3.18 6.50
N ARG A 56 1.61 1.89 6.82
CA ARG A 56 1.38 0.88 5.80
C ARG A 56 0.22 1.38 4.94
N LYS A 57 0.36 1.29 3.61
CA LYS A 57 -0.73 1.69 2.70
C LYS A 57 -2.00 0.95 3.14
N PRO A 58 -3.16 1.62 3.22
CA PRO A 58 -4.41 0.92 3.44
C PRO A 58 -4.59 -0.15 2.37
N LEU A 59 -5.27 -1.25 2.71
CA LEU A 59 -5.61 -2.29 1.73
C LEU A 59 -6.35 -1.66 0.55
N SER A 60 -6.01 -2.09 -0.67
CA SER A 60 -6.78 -1.71 -1.86
C SER A 60 -8.19 -2.30 -1.80
N GLU A 61 -9.15 -1.73 -2.54
CA GLU A 61 -10.51 -2.27 -2.59
C GLU A 61 -10.51 -3.75 -3.02
N GLY A 62 -9.75 -4.12 -4.05
CA GLY A 62 -9.65 -5.53 -4.47
C GLY A 62 -9.08 -6.47 -3.39
N GLN A 63 -8.21 -5.99 -2.50
CA GLN A 63 -7.75 -6.80 -1.36
C GLN A 63 -8.84 -6.95 -0.28
N LYS A 64 -9.71 -5.95 -0.12
CA LYS A 64 -10.85 -6.05 0.78
C LYS A 64 -11.91 -6.99 0.23
N ASP A 65 -12.16 -6.94 -1.07
CA ASP A 65 -13.09 -7.85 -1.77
C ASP A 65 -12.65 -9.30 -1.60
N GLU A 66 -11.36 -9.59 -1.84
CA GLU A 66 -10.79 -10.93 -1.65
C GLU A 66 -10.92 -11.43 -0.21
N ILE A 67 -10.69 -10.55 0.78
CA ILE A 67 -10.92 -10.87 2.20
C ILE A 67 -12.38 -11.22 2.47
N TRP A 68 -13.31 -10.50 1.86
CA TRP A 68 -14.75 -10.71 2.03
C TRP A 68 -15.21 -12.02 1.39
N GLU A 69 -14.82 -12.29 0.15
CA GLU A 69 -15.16 -13.54 -0.56
C GLU A 69 -14.69 -14.79 0.20
N VAL A 70 -13.46 -14.76 0.74
CA VAL A 70 -12.93 -15.88 1.54
C VAL A 70 -13.64 -15.97 2.89
N PHE A 71 -14.01 -14.84 3.49
CA PHE A 71 -14.80 -14.84 4.72
C PHE A 71 -16.21 -15.41 4.52
N GLU A 72 -16.92 -15.06 3.45
CA GLU A 72 -18.23 -15.64 3.14
C GLU A 72 -18.17 -17.17 2.97
N ARG A 73 -17.07 -17.67 2.39
CA ARG A 73 -16.86 -19.11 2.21
C ARG A 73 -16.49 -19.85 3.49
N THR A 74 -15.66 -19.25 4.36
CA THR A 74 -15.15 -19.91 5.58
C THR A 74 -16.01 -19.64 6.82
N GLY A 75 -16.71 -18.50 6.86
CA GLY A 75 -17.44 -18.00 8.03
C GLY A 75 -16.55 -17.68 9.23
N SER A 76 -15.22 -17.58 9.05
CA SER A 76 -14.26 -17.53 10.15
C SER A 76 -13.09 -16.58 9.86
N ILE A 77 -13.01 -15.49 10.64
CA ILE A 77 -11.90 -14.53 10.58
C ILE A 77 -10.54 -15.24 10.72
N THR A 78 -10.46 -16.26 11.57
CA THR A 78 -9.22 -17.01 11.81
C THR A 78 -8.78 -17.80 10.58
N GLU A 79 -9.74 -18.43 9.89
CA GLU A 79 -9.45 -19.24 8.71
C GLU A 79 -9.15 -18.35 7.50
N THR A 80 -9.91 -17.28 7.30
CA THR A 80 -9.63 -16.25 6.28
C THR A 80 -8.23 -15.64 6.46
N ALA A 81 -7.85 -15.28 7.69
CA ALA A 81 -6.53 -14.72 7.99
C ALA A 81 -5.40 -15.70 7.66
N ARG A 82 -5.59 -17.00 7.96
CA ARG A 82 -4.60 -18.04 7.64
C ARG A 82 -4.50 -18.28 6.14
N GLU A 83 -5.62 -18.29 5.44
CA GLU A 83 -5.65 -18.58 4.01
C GLU A 83 -5.03 -17.45 3.20
N LEU A 84 -5.38 -16.20 3.51
CA LEU A 84 -4.86 -15.02 2.80
C LEU A 84 -3.53 -14.49 3.36
N ASN A 85 -2.98 -15.16 4.38
CA ASN A 85 -1.79 -14.70 5.09
C ASN A 85 -1.88 -13.22 5.55
N HIS A 86 -3.09 -12.80 5.95
CA HIS A 86 -3.35 -11.49 6.51
C HIS A 86 -3.39 -11.55 8.05
N PRO A 87 -3.04 -10.45 8.76
CA PRO A 87 -3.20 -10.41 10.20
C PRO A 87 -4.67 -10.57 10.60
N TYR A 88 -4.94 -11.34 11.68
CA TYR A 88 -6.29 -11.52 12.22
C TYR A 88 -7.03 -10.18 12.42
N SER A 89 -6.34 -9.18 12.98
CA SER A 89 -6.91 -7.84 13.19
C SER A 89 -7.22 -7.09 11.90
N THR A 90 -6.50 -7.37 10.82
CA THR A 90 -6.77 -6.77 9.51
C THR A 90 -8.07 -7.34 8.94
N VAL A 91 -8.21 -8.67 8.96
CA VAL A 91 -9.44 -9.34 8.52
C VAL A 91 -10.62 -8.92 9.39
N GLY A 92 -10.46 -8.91 10.73
CA GLY A 92 -11.50 -8.47 11.66
C GLY A 92 -11.96 -7.04 11.40
N ASN A 93 -11.04 -6.10 11.17
CA ASN A 93 -11.42 -4.72 10.86
C ASN A 93 -12.24 -4.58 9.57
N ILE A 94 -11.98 -5.43 8.56
CA ILE A 94 -12.76 -5.44 7.31
C ILE A 94 -14.13 -6.07 7.55
N VAL A 95 -14.18 -7.20 8.26
CA VAL A 95 -15.42 -7.94 8.51
C VAL A 95 -16.35 -7.21 9.48
N ASP A 96 -15.81 -6.63 10.55
CA ASP A 96 -16.56 -5.91 11.60
C ASP A 96 -16.95 -4.47 11.19
N SER A 97 -16.55 -4.00 10.00
CA SER A 97 -16.94 -2.68 9.44
C SER A 97 -17.82 -2.82 8.18
N PRO A 98 -19.05 -3.35 8.29
CA PRO A 98 -19.94 -3.56 7.15
C PRO A 98 -20.40 -2.25 6.46
N GLU A 99 -20.22 -1.08 7.10
CA GLU A 99 -20.58 0.24 6.54
C GLU A 99 -19.81 0.60 5.25
N ILE A 100 -18.79 -0.17 4.87
CA ILE A 100 -18.06 0.01 3.59
C ILE A 100 -18.80 -0.66 2.41
N TYR A 101 -19.73 -1.59 2.65
CA TYR A 101 -20.41 -2.36 1.59
C TYR A 101 -21.91 -2.09 1.41
N GLU A 102 -22.58 -1.35 2.32
CA GLU A 102 -24.00 -1.00 2.15
C GLU A 102 -24.27 0.10 1.09
N ASN A 103 -23.26 0.65 0.43
CA ASN A 103 -23.44 1.72 -0.58
C ASN A 103 -23.44 1.26 -2.05
N SER A 104 -23.38 -0.05 -2.35
CA SER A 104 -23.42 -0.54 -3.73
C SER A 104 -24.78 -1.08 -4.20
N GLU A 105 -25.77 -1.34 -3.34
CA GLU A 105 -27.10 -1.84 -3.75
C GLU A 105 -28.28 -1.18 -3.01
N GLY A 106 -28.30 0.16 -2.96
CA GLY A 106 -29.32 0.94 -2.23
C GLY A 106 -30.12 1.98 -3.03
N LEU A 107 -30.09 1.96 -4.36
CA LEU A 107 -30.83 2.92 -5.21
C LEU A 107 -31.50 2.25 -6.42
N GLU A 108 -32.38 1.28 -6.19
CA GLU A 108 -33.59 1.18 -7.01
C GLU A 108 -34.80 1.23 -6.10
N GLY A 109 -35.33 2.46 -6.01
CA GLY A 109 -36.49 2.79 -5.21
C GLY A 109 -37.73 2.06 -5.71
N THR A 110 -38.37 1.39 -4.77
CA THR A 110 -39.82 1.21 -4.76
C THR A 110 -40.48 2.59 -4.74
N LEU A 111 -41.15 2.97 -5.82
CA LEU A 111 -42.48 3.60 -5.85
C LEU A 111 -42.95 3.77 -7.30
#